data_AF-A0A8H3DS36-F1
#
_entry.id   AF-A0A8H3DS36-F1
#
_cell.length_a   1.000
_cell.length_b   1.000
_cell.length_c   1.000
_cell.angle_alpha   90.00
_cell.angle_beta   90.00
_cell.angle_gamma   90.00
#
_symmetry.space_group_name_H-M   'P 1'
#
loop_
_entity.id
_entity.type
_entity.pdbx_description
1 polymer ?
#
loop_
_entity_poly.entity_id
_entity_poly.type
_entity_poly.pdbx_seq_one_letter_code
_entity_poly.pdbx_strand_id
1 'polypeptide(L)'
;MEHSHQYISMLFKIGSFTSVLSVMDLYATVLRRTCPESSEGLVNHRRCSTTLDVQLKYYASLDDLLSLITYRPMFLRYTLDFLSPQMEHIMKSNKETGLRWMYGVPDQLMFTLAKMNGSFADFGNRVDPETIQELEQEITACRLGPVVSIGSGEDPILKLGRIMVEEAWMMATRVYLYTGLCEANSLDARVVKVQKVFVRYLGGVKARRNPDSFLVYPIAILGVAATWPADQTTLLTRLWGILECNRPGTVGNDIVRMLNDIWARTTARSAVWADVRSACLRITGM
;
A
#
# COMPACT_ATOMS: atom_id res chain seq x y z
N MET A 1 -12.85 -22.60 1.28
CA MET A 1 -12.11 -21.32 1.36
C MET A 1 -11.59 -21.01 2.78
N GLU A 2 -11.84 -21.83 3.80
CA GLU A 2 -11.58 -21.46 5.21
C GLU A 2 -10.14 -21.07 5.58
N HIS A 3 -9.13 -21.32 4.73
CA HIS A 3 -7.73 -20.96 4.98
C HIS A 3 -7.04 -20.16 3.86
N SER A 4 -7.77 -19.63 2.87
CA SER A 4 -7.12 -18.96 1.72
C SER A 4 -6.27 -17.75 2.10
N HIS A 5 -6.63 -16.98 3.13
CA HIS A 5 -5.89 -15.81 3.59
C HIS A 5 -4.57 -16.22 4.23
N GLN A 6 -4.52 -17.36 4.91
CA GLN A 6 -3.28 -17.89 5.48
C GLN A 6 -2.32 -18.31 4.37
N TYR A 7 -2.85 -19.00 3.34
CA TYR A 7 -2.08 -19.38 2.16
C TYR A 7 -1.56 -18.17 1.41
N ILE A 8 -2.43 -17.22 1.06
CA ILE A 8 -2.05 -16.00 0.34
C ILE A 8 -1.08 -15.14 1.17
N SER A 9 -1.29 -15.03 2.49
CA SER A 9 -0.37 -14.32 3.40
C SER A 9 1.01 -14.98 3.47
N MET A 10 1.06 -16.31 3.57
CA MET A 10 2.32 -17.05 3.54
C MET A 10 3.02 -16.84 2.20
N LEU A 11 2.29 -16.99 1.09
CA LEU A 11 2.80 -16.78 -0.26
C LEU A 11 3.34 -15.36 -0.45
N PHE A 12 2.68 -14.34 0.10
CA PHE A 12 3.15 -12.96 0.03
C PHE A 12 4.47 -12.73 0.77
N LYS A 13 4.76 -13.51 1.82
CA LYS A 13 6.01 -13.41 2.58
C LYS A 13 7.16 -14.17 1.94
N ILE A 14 6.89 -15.30 1.29
CA ILE A 14 7.95 -16.25 0.86
C ILE A 14 8.02 -16.46 -0.66
N GLY A 15 6.99 -16.05 -1.40
CA GLY A 15 6.90 -16.19 -2.85
C GLY A 15 7.13 -14.86 -3.57
N SER A 16 7.32 -14.93 -4.88
CA SER A 16 7.59 -13.79 -5.76
C SER A 16 6.33 -13.01 -6.08
N PHE A 17 6.48 -11.79 -6.63
CA PHE A 17 5.32 -11.09 -7.20
C PHE A 17 4.62 -11.93 -8.26
N THR A 18 5.36 -12.63 -9.13
CA THR A 18 4.78 -13.50 -10.17
C THR A 18 3.86 -14.55 -9.56
N SER A 19 4.32 -15.23 -8.51
CA SER A 19 3.53 -16.27 -7.84
C SER A 19 2.30 -15.69 -7.14
N VAL A 20 2.46 -14.57 -6.42
CA VAL A 20 1.35 -13.90 -5.73
C VAL A 20 0.29 -13.45 -6.71
N LEU A 21 0.68 -12.73 -7.77
CA LEU A 21 -0.23 -12.18 -8.77
C LEU A 21 -0.98 -13.30 -9.50
N SER A 22 -0.30 -14.40 -9.84
CA SER A 22 -0.95 -15.56 -10.47
C SER A 22 -2.01 -16.20 -9.57
N VAL A 23 -1.71 -16.31 -8.27
CA VAL A 23 -2.66 -16.84 -7.29
C VAL A 23 -3.83 -15.87 -7.10
N MET A 24 -3.56 -14.57 -6.98
CA MET A 24 -4.62 -13.57 -6.85
C MET A 24 -5.59 -13.63 -8.03
N ASP A 25 -5.09 -13.71 -9.27
CA ASP A 25 -5.91 -13.85 -10.48
C ASP A 25 -6.83 -15.08 -10.43
N LEU A 26 -6.26 -16.23 -10.06
CA LEU A 26 -7.02 -17.48 -9.92
C LEU A 26 -8.13 -17.36 -8.88
N TYR A 27 -7.84 -16.72 -7.74
CA TYR A 27 -8.80 -16.52 -6.65
C TYR A 27 -9.85 -15.46 -6.98
N ALA A 28 -9.56 -14.47 -7.84
CA ALA A 28 -10.49 -13.42 -8.23
C ALA A 28 -11.82 -14.01 -8.74
N THR A 29 -11.74 -15.00 -9.63
CA THR A 29 -12.92 -15.66 -10.21
C THR A 29 -13.72 -16.44 -9.16
N VAL A 30 -13.03 -17.13 -8.25
CA VAL A 30 -13.67 -17.89 -7.17
C VAL A 30 -14.39 -16.94 -6.21
N LEU A 31 -13.71 -15.88 -5.78
CA LEU A 31 -14.28 -14.88 -4.88
C LEU A 31 -15.46 -14.16 -5.52
N ARG A 32 -15.38 -13.82 -6.81
CA ARG A 32 -16.48 -13.15 -7.51
C ARG A 32 -17.78 -13.96 -7.47
N ARG A 33 -17.69 -15.29 -7.52
CA ARG A 33 -18.85 -16.20 -7.42
C ARG A 33 -19.43 -16.30 -6.01
N THR A 34 -18.67 -15.88 -5.00
CA THR A 34 -19.08 -15.91 -3.59
C THR A 34 -19.70 -14.57 -3.16
N CYS A 35 -19.51 -13.53 -3.96
CA CYS A 35 -20.15 -12.23 -3.78
C CYS A 35 -21.65 -12.30 -4.16
N PRO A 36 -22.55 -11.73 -3.36
CA PRO A 36 -23.99 -11.71 -3.64
C PRO A 36 -24.38 -10.77 -4.79
N GLU A 37 -23.49 -9.86 -5.20
CA GLU A 37 -23.67 -8.97 -6.34
C GLU A 37 -23.64 -9.76 -7.66
N SER A 38 -24.49 -9.41 -8.64
CA SER A 38 -24.54 -10.07 -9.97
C SER A 38 -23.17 -10.18 -10.61
N SER A 39 -22.85 -11.24 -11.38
CA SER A 39 -21.50 -11.47 -11.91
C SER A 39 -20.91 -10.31 -12.72
N GLU A 40 -21.75 -9.44 -13.28
CA GLU A 40 -21.38 -8.25 -14.06
C GLU A 40 -21.26 -6.96 -13.22
N GLY A 41 -21.73 -6.96 -11.97
CA GLY A 41 -21.66 -5.81 -11.07
C GLY A 41 -20.28 -5.57 -10.44
N LEU A 42 -20.12 -4.44 -9.78
CA LEU A 42 -18.93 -4.11 -8.98
C LEU A 42 -19.02 -4.79 -7.59
N VAL A 43 -17.89 -5.21 -7.02
CA VAL A 43 -17.84 -5.84 -5.69
C VAL A 43 -17.83 -4.77 -4.61
N ASN A 44 -18.74 -4.79 -3.63
CA ASN A 44 -18.73 -3.73 -2.60
C ASN A 44 -17.54 -3.91 -1.62
N HIS A 45 -16.55 -3.01 -1.70
CA HIS A 45 -15.32 -3.04 -0.89
C HIS A 45 -15.62 -2.90 0.60
N ARG A 46 -16.51 -1.95 0.94
CA ARG A 46 -16.87 -1.68 2.33
C ARG A 46 -17.59 -2.88 2.93
N ARG A 47 -18.45 -3.56 2.15
CA ARG A 47 -19.07 -4.83 2.53
C ARG A 47 -18.02 -5.90 2.76
N CYS A 48 -17.09 -6.12 1.82
CA CYS A 48 -16.01 -7.10 2.00
C CYS A 48 -15.17 -6.81 3.26
N SER A 49 -14.94 -5.54 3.57
CA SER A 49 -14.17 -5.11 4.74
C SER A 49 -14.94 -5.17 6.06
N THR A 50 -16.26 -5.31 6.01
CA THR A 50 -17.17 -5.43 7.16
C THR A 50 -17.72 -6.83 7.37
N THR A 51 -17.62 -7.68 6.35
CA THR A 51 -17.98 -9.08 6.46
C THR A 51 -17.08 -9.71 7.52
N LEU A 52 -17.64 -10.56 8.39
CA LEU A 52 -16.85 -11.40 9.32
C LEU A 52 -15.90 -12.36 8.59
N ASP A 53 -16.01 -12.43 7.26
CA ASP A 53 -15.15 -13.20 6.40
C ASP A 53 -13.79 -12.50 6.20
N VAL A 54 -12.83 -12.94 7.02
CA VAL A 54 -11.41 -12.54 6.95
C VAL A 54 -10.82 -12.75 5.56
N GLN A 55 -11.32 -13.70 4.78
CA GLN A 55 -10.83 -14.01 3.43
C GLN A 55 -11.09 -12.85 2.47
N LEU A 56 -12.34 -12.37 2.43
CA LEU A 56 -12.78 -11.29 1.55
C LEU A 56 -12.08 -9.98 1.90
N LYS A 57 -12.01 -9.66 3.20
CA LYS A 57 -11.30 -8.48 3.69
C LYS A 57 -9.83 -8.51 3.32
N TYR A 58 -9.17 -9.66 3.50
CA TYR A 58 -7.74 -9.78 3.19
C TYR A 58 -7.47 -9.69 1.68
N TYR A 59 -8.25 -10.41 0.87
CA TYR A 59 -8.09 -10.38 -0.57
C TYR A 59 -8.27 -8.97 -1.13
N ALA A 60 -9.35 -8.28 -0.76
CA ALA A 60 -9.64 -6.94 -1.29
C ALA A 60 -8.53 -5.94 -0.94
N SER A 61 -8.11 -5.94 0.33
CA SER A 61 -7.03 -5.07 0.77
C SER A 61 -5.68 -5.41 0.09
N LEU A 62 -5.42 -6.69 -0.19
CA LEU A 62 -4.21 -7.11 -0.88
C LEU A 62 -4.25 -6.75 -2.37
N ASP A 63 -5.41 -6.84 -3.00
CA ASP A 63 -5.63 -6.42 -4.39
C ASP A 63 -5.36 -4.91 -4.55
N ASP A 64 -5.89 -4.09 -3.63
CA ASP A 64 -5.60 -2.66 -3.56
C ASP A 64 -4.11 -2.37 -3.42
N LEU A 65 -3.44 -3.06 -2.50
CA LEU A 65 -2.02 -2.90 -2.24
C LEU A 65 -1.18 -3.34 -3.45
N LEU A 66 -1.52 -4.45 -4.08
CA LEU A 66 -0.83 -4.95 -5.27
C LEU A 66 -1.00 -4.01 -6.45
N SER A 67 -2.21 -3.50 -6.69
CA SER A 67 -2.50 -2.47 -7.68
C SER A 67 -1.57 -1.27 -7.52
N LEU A 68 -1.42 -0.80 -6.27
CA LEU A 68 -0.54 0.31 -5.92
C LEU A 68 0.94 0.04 -6.20
N ILE A 69 1.50 -1.04 -5.64
CA ILE A 69 2.96 -1.30 -5.67
C ILE A 69 3.46 -1.91 -6.99
N THR A 70 2.55 -2.31 -7.88
CA THR A 70 2.91 -2.84 -9.21
C THR A 70 2.36 -2.01 -10.36
N TYR A 71 1.60 -0.95 -10.06
CA TYR A 71 0.91 -0.08 -11.01
C TYR A 71 0.12 -0.85 -12.07
N ARG A 72 -0.65 -1.83 -11.60
CA ARG A 72 -1.54 -2.67 -12.40
C ARG A 72 -2.99 -2.45 -12.01
N PRO A 73 -3.96 -2.70 -12.89
CA PRO A 73 -5.36 -2.72 -12.48
C PRO A 73 -5.61 -3.73 -11.35
N MET A 74 -6.53 -3.41 -10.46
CA MET A 74 -7.06 -4.37 -9.47
C MET A 74 -7.67 -5.58 -10.19
N PHE A 75 -7.57 -6.76 -9.59
CA PHE A 75 -8.18 -7.99 -10.12
C PHE A 75 -9.71 -7.93 -10.06
N LEU A 76 -10.27 -7.29 -9.03
CA LEU A 76 -11.70 -7.01 -8.94
C LEU A 76 -11.93 -5.50 -8.93
N ARG A 77 -13.04 -5.07 -9.56
CA ARG A 77 -13.50 -3.69 -9.42
C ARG A 77 -14.38 -3.58 -8.19
N TYR A 78 -14.13 -2.56 -7.38
CA TYR A 78 -14.84 -2.37 -6.14
C TYR A 78 -15.74 -1.11 -6.12
N THR A 79 -16.92 -1.19 -5.50
CA THR A 79 -17.67 -0.01 -5.08
C THR A 79 -17.40 0.34 -3.63
N LEU A 80 -17.40 1.63 -3.33
CA LEU A 80 -17.23 2.17 -1.98
C LEU A 80 -18.54 2.64 -1.37
N ASP A 81 -19.69 2.15 -1.88
CA ASP A 81 -21.01 2.62 -1.48
C ASP A 81 -21.18 2.59 0.03
N PHE A 82 -21.81 3.64 0.57
CA PHE A 82 -22.02 3.80 1.98
C PHE A 82 -22.75 2.59 2.57
N LEU A 83 -22.17 2.05 3.63
CA LEU A 83 -22.85 1.07 4.45
C LEU A 83 -23.79 1.79 5.42
N SER A 84 -24.73 1.05 6.01
CA SER A 84 -25.54 1.59 7.09
C SER A 84 -24.65 2.17 8.22
N PRO A 85 -25.10 3.22 8.94
CA PRO A 85 -24.32 3.83 10.02
C PRO A 85 -23.83 2.86 11.11
N GLN A 86 -24.57 1.77 11.33
CA GLN A 86 -24.21 0.69 12.24
C GLN A 86 -22.97 -0.09 11.77
N MET A 87 -22.86 -0.33 10.47
CA MET A 87 -21.72 -1.04 9.90
C MET A 87 -20.46 -0.16 9.88
N GLU A 88 -20.59 1.15 9.67
CA GLU A 88 -19.47 2.09 9.83
C GLU A 88 -18.94 2.14 11.27
N HIS A 89 -19.82 2.01 12.27
CA HIS A 89 -19.41 1.93 13.66
C HIS A 89 -18.63 0.63 13.95
N ILE A 90 -19.05 -0.50 13.36
CA ILE A 90 -18.32 -1.77 13.44
C ILE A 90 -16.94 -1.63 12.77
N MET A 91 -16.83 -0.98 11.62
CA MET A 91 -15.53 -0.72 10.97
C MET A 91 -14.59 0.08 11.86
N LYS A 92 -15.10 1.14 12.50
CA LYS A 92 -14.31 2.01 13.38
C LYS A 92 -13.90 1.31 14.69
N SER A 93 -14.67 0.30 15.13
CA SER A 93 -14.38 -0.46 16.37
C SER A 93 -13.52 -1.70 16.15
N ASN A 94 -13.48 -2.25 14.93
CA ASN A 94 -12.79 -3.51 14.59
C ASN A 94 -11.27 -3.28 14.41
N LYS A 95 -10.59 -2.89 15.49
CA LYS A 95 -9.17 -2.45 15.52
C LYS A 95 -8.14 -3.54 15.19
N GLU A 96 -8.56 -4.81 15.08
CA GLU A 96 -7.66 -5.96 15.04
C GLU A 96 -7.77 -6.85 13.79
N THR A 97 -8.64 -6.53 12.84
CA THR A 97 -8.82 -7.32 11.60
C THR A 97 -8.45 -6.49 10.37
N GLY A 98 -7.69 -7.03 9.39
CA GLY A 98 -7.33 -6.31 8.15
C GLY A 98 -5.84 -6.32 7.78
N LEU A 99 -5.35 -5.36 6.99
CA LEU A 99 -3.90 -5.24 6.71
C LEU A 99 -3.14 -4.50 7.82
N ARG A 100 -3.82 -3.84 8.76
CA ARG A 100 -3.18 -3.15 9.88
C ARG A 100 -2.27 -4.06 10.68
N TRP A 101 -2.70 -5.29 10.99
CA TRP A 101 -1.88 -6.24 11.76
C TRP A 101 -0.72 -6.85 10.95
N MET A 102 -0.80 -6.88 9.61
CA MET A 102 0.24 -7.48 8.76
C MET A 102 1.25 -6.50 8.20
N TYR A 103 0.78 -5.36 7.70
CA TYR A 103 1.57 -4.40 6.94
C TYR A 103 1.49 -2.99 7.53
N GLY A 104 0.72 -2.81 8.62
CA GLY A 104 0.65 -1.53 9.35
C GLY A 104 -0.22 -0.47 8.67
N VAL A 105 -0.95 -0.82 7.62
CA VAL A 105 -1.83 0.13 6.92
C VAL A 105 -3.02 0.48 7.81
N PRO A 106 -3.30 1.76 8.09
CA PRO A 106 -4.54 2.14 8.77
C PRO A 106 -5.76 1.75 7.92
N ASP A 107 -6.77 1.12 8.51
CA ASP A 107 -7.93 0.62 7.75
C ASP A 107 -8.65 1.74 6.98
N GLN A 108 -8.79 2.93 7.58
CA GLN A 108 -9.37 4.09 6.91
C GLN A 108 -8.58 4.51 5.67
N LEU A 109 -7.25 4.45 5.76
CA LEU A 109 -6.36 4.78 4.66
C LEU A 109 -6.48 3.75 3.53
N MET A 110 -6.79 2.48 3.84
CA MET A 110 -7.05 1.46 2.82
C MET A 110 -8.23 1.85 1.93
N PHE A 111 -9.33 2.36 2.51
CA PHE A 111 -10.48 2.79 1.70
C PHE A 111 -10.16 3.98 0.81
N THR A 112 -9.36 4.93 1.32
CA THR A 112 -8.89 6.05 0.49
C THR A 112 -8.00 5.55 -0.63
N LEU A 113 -7.11 4.58 -0.38
CA LEU A 113 -6.30 3.95 -1.43
C LEU A 113 -7.16 3.21 -2.47
N ALA A 114 -8.18 2.47 -2.04
CA ALA A 114 -9.14 1.83 -2.92
C ALA A 114 -9.89 2.87 -3.79
N LYS A 115 -10.30 4.01 -3.19
CA LYS A 115 -10.93 5.14 -3.90
C LYS A 115 -9.99 5.68 -4.98
N MET A 116 -8.74 5.91 -4.63
CA MET A 116 -7.71 6.38 -5.58
C MET A 116 -7.50 5.40 -6.73
N ASN A 117 -7.40 4.10 -6.45
CA ASN A 117 -7.27 3.07 -7.49
C ASN A 117 -8.49 3.01 -8.40
N GLY A 118 -9.71 3.12 -7.84
CA GLY A 118 -10.95 3.20 -8.60
C GLY A 118 -11.00 4.43 -9.51
N SER A 119 -10.70 5.62 -8.96
CA SER A 119 -10.63 6.87 -9.74
C SER A 119 -9.59 6.80 -10.85
N PHE A 120 -8.42 6.20 -10.59
CA PHE A 120 -7.40 5.99 -11.62
C PHE A 120 -7.89 5.00 -12.70
N ALA A 121 -8.61 3.94 -12.34
CA ALA A 121 -9.16 2.99 -13.32
C ALA A 121 -10.22 3.64 -14.23
N ASP A 122 -11.02 4.56 -13.69
CA ASP A 122 -12.14 5.18 -14.41
C ASP A 122 -11.69 6.39 -15.25
N PHE A 123 -10.75 7.20 -14.74
CA PHE A 123 -10.37 8.48 -15.32
C PHE A 123 -8.89 8.58 -15.69
N GLY A 124 -8.08 7.57 -15.33
CA GLY A 124 -6.62 7.62 -15.45
C GLY A 124 -6.07 8.81 -14.69
N ASN A 125 -5.33 9.66 -15.42
CA ASN A 125 -4.71 10.87 -14.89
C ASN A 125 -5.61 12.11 -15.03
N ARG A 126 -6.86 11.94 -15.48
CA ARG A 126 -7.82 13.03 -15.70
C ARG A 126 -8.80 13.19 -14.55
N VAL A 127 -8.38 12.80 -13.35
CA VAL A 127 -9.16 13.00 -12.13
C VAL A 127 -9.29 14.50 -11.89
N ASP A 128 -10.51 14.96 -11.63
CA ASP A 128 -10.79 16.38 -11.46
C ASP A 128 -10.12 16.93 -10.17
N PRO A 129 -9.75 18.22 -10.15
CA PRO A 129 -9.07 18.81 -8.99
C PRO A 129 -9.88 18.78 -7.69
N GLU A 130 -11.21 18.76 -7.75
CA GLU A 130 -12.09 18.71 -6.58
C GLU A 130 -11.98 17.34 -5.89
N THR A 131 -12.05 16.25 -6.66
CA THR A 131 -11.78 14.89 -6.19
C THR A 131 -10.38 14.75 -5.59
N ILE A 132 -9.36 15.37 -6.18
CA ILE A 132 -8.00 15.37 -5.61
C ILE A 132 -7.99 16.08 -4.24
N GLN A 133 -8.65 17.22 -4.12
CA GLN A 133 -8.73 17.97 -2.87
C GLN A 133 -9.50 17.19 -1.79
N GLU A 134 -10.59 16.52 -2.14
CA GLU A 134 -11.32 15.62 -1.25
C GLU A 134 -10.41 14.49 -0.74
N LEU A 135 -9.64 13.85 -1.64
CA LEU A 135 -8.70 12.79 -1.29
C LEU A 135 -7.61 13.30 -0.33
N GLU A 136 -7.07 14.51 -0.54
CA GLU A 136 -6.12 15.12 0.40
C GLU A 136 -6.71 15.34 1.80
N GLN A 137 -7.97 15.76 1.86
CA GLN A 137 -8.70 15.95 3.11
C GLN A 137 -8.98 14.60 3.80
N GLU A 138 -9.41 13.58 3.07
CA GLU A 138 -9.62 12.22 3.57
C GLU A 138 -8.34 11.63 4.15
N ILE A 139 -7.21 11.73 3.43
CA ILE A 139 -5.89 11.33 3.93
C ILE A 139 -5.60 12.06 5.23
N THR A 140 -5.81 13.37 5.29
CA THR A 140 -5.54 14.13 6.52
C THR A 140 -6.45 13.72 7.68
N ALA A 141 -7.72 13.41 7.41
CA ALA A 141 -8.69 12.94 8.39
C ALA A 141 -8.35 11.55 8.95
N CYS A 142 -7.72 10.66 8.17
CA CYS A 142 -7.25 9.35 8.65
C CYS A 142 -6.25 9.46 9.81
N ARG A 143 -5.56 10.60 9.92
CA ARG A 143 -4.62 10.90 11.03
C ARG A 143 -5.32 11.12 12.38
N LEU A 144 -6.63 11.43 12.36
CA LEU A 144 -7.40 11.82 13.54
C LEU A 144 -8.00 10.62 14.30
N GLY A 145 -7.74 9.39 13.86
CA GLY A 145 -8.06 8.20 14.64
C GLY A 145 -7.27 8.20 15.95
N PRO A 146 -7.83 7.71 17.07
CA PRO A 146 -7.07 7.58 18.30
C PRO A 146 -5.89 6.64 18.01
N VAL A 147 -4.66 7.19 18.06
CA VAL A 147 -3.44 6.40 18.25
C VAL A 147 -3.80 5.39 19.33
N VAL A 148 -3.79 4.11 18.96
CA VAL A 148 -4.29 2.99 19.77
C VAL A 148 -4.06 3.28 21.24
N SER A 149 -5.14 3.34 22.01
CA SER A 149 -5.12 3.68 23.44
C SER A 149 -3.92 2.98 24.09
N ILE A 150 -2.93 3.80 24.40
CA ILE A 150 -1.59 3.41 24.78
C ILE A 150 -1.74 2.81 26.18
N GLY A 151 -1.54 1.50 26.32
CA GLY A 151 -1.33 0.92 27.65
C GLY A 151 -0.15 1.64 28.29
N SER A 152 -0.26 2.05 29.56
CA SER A 152 0.69 2.93 30.24
C SER A 152 2.08 2.31 30.50
N GLY A 153 2.49 1.27 29.75
CA GLY A 153 3.73 0.51 29.94
C GLY A 153 4.40 0.03 28.65
N GLU A 154 4.04 0.56 27.49
CA GLU A 154 4.68 0.18 26.22
C GLU A 154 6.08 0.82 26.06
N ASP A 155 7.06 0.04 25.58
CA ASP A 155 8.43 0.51 25.28
C ASP A 155 8.39 1.74 24.35
N PRO A 156 8.98 2.89 24.74
CA PRO A 156 9.06 4.09 23.91
C PRO A 156 9.61 3.84 22.50
N ILE A 157 10.52 2.88 22.34
CA ILE A 157 11.10 2.53 21.04
C ILE A 157 10.05 1.87 20.15
N LEU A 158 9.23 0.95 20.69
CA LEU A 158 8.14 0.33 19.95
C LEU A 158 7.07 1.35 19.58
N LYS A 159 6.77 2.27 20.50
CA LYS A 159 5.84 3.38 20.26
C LYS A 159 6.29 4.27 19.10
N LEU A 160 7.57 4.68 19.09
CA LEU A 160 8.15 5.45 17.99
C LEU A 160 8.10 4.67 16.66
N GLY A 161 8.37 3.37 16.70
CA GLY A 161 8.26 2.50 15.54
C GLY A 161 6.85 2.47 14.95
N ARG A 162 5.80 2.35 15.77
CA ARG A 162 4.41 2.38 15.31
C ARG A 162 4.04 3.71 14.69
N ILE A 163 4.40 4.82 15.35
CA ILE A 163 4.16 6.18 14.82
C ILE A 163 4.83 6.34 13.47
N MET A 164 6.06 5.85 13.31
CA MET A 164 6.78 5.89 12.04
C MET A 164 6.08 5.10 10.94
N VAL A 165 5.54 3.91 11.25
CA VAL A 165 4.79 3.10 10.28
C VAL A 165 3.53 3.82 9.82
N GLU A 166 2.76 4.37 10.76
CA GLU A 166 1.55 5.14 10.43
C GLU A 166 1.90 6.36 9.56
N GLU A 167 2.88 7.17 9.97
CA GLU A 167 3.32 8.34 9.21
C GLU A 167 3.91 7.97 7.84
N ALA A 168 4.63 6.85 7.72
CA ALA A 168 5.14 6.35 6.45
C ALA A 168 4.00 6.02 5.47
N TRP A 169 2.94 5.36 5.95
CA TRP A 169 1.75 5.10 5.13
C TRP A 169 1.06 6.40 4.70
N MET A 170 0.91 7.37 5.60
CA MET A 170 0.34 8.68 5.27
C MET A 170 1.15 9.42 4.20
N MET A 171 2.49 9.32 4.25
CA MET A 171 3.38 9.92 3.26
C MET A 171 3.35 9.16 1.93
N ALA A 172 3.35 7.83 1.98
CA ALA A 172 3.26 6.98 0.80
C ALA A 172 1.99 7.25 0.00
N THR A 173 0.83 7.32 0.67
CA THR A 173 -0.45 7.63 0.01
C THR A 173 -0.44 9.01 -0.66
N ARG A 174 0.16 10.03 -0.04
CA ARG A 174 0.31 11.36 -0.66
C ARG A 174 1.20 11.34 -1.90
N VAL A 175 2.32 10.62 -1.84
CA VAL A 175 3.20 10.48 -3.01
C VAL A 175 2.45 9.77 -4.14
N TYR A 176 1.69 8.72 -3.83
CA TYR A 176 0.86 8.06 -4.84
C TYR A 176 -0.22 8.98 -5.41
N LEU A 177 -0.90 9.79 -4.58
CA LEU A 177 -1.89 10.76 -5.06
C LEU A 177 -1.26 11.72 -6.08
N TYR A 178 -0.13 12.32 -5.74
CA TYR A 178 0.49 13.29 -6.61
C TYR A 178 1.06 12.65 -7.87
N THR A 179 1.80 11.55 -7.74
CA THR A 179 2.55 10.98 -8.87
C THR A 179 1.70 10.05 -9.73
N GLY A 180 0.72 9.36 -9.12
CA GLY A 180 -0.16 8.41 -9.78
C GLY A 180 -1.42 9.07 -10.37
N LEU A 181 -2.05 10.01 -9.65
CA LEU A 181 -3.31 10.62 -10.11
C LEU A 181 -3.13 12.04 -10.69
N CYS A 182 -2.14 12.81 -10.21
CA CYS A 182 -1.89 14.18 -10.70
C CYS A 182 -0.76 14.31 -11.73
N GLU A 183 -0.21 13.19 -12.23
CA GLU A 183 0.95 13.14 -13.13
C GLU A 183 2.21 13.87 -12.62
N ALA A 184 2.32 14.10 -11.31
CA ALA A 184 3.50 14.69 -10.74
C ALA A 184 4.71 13.76 -10.92
N ASN A 185 5.90 14.35 -11.01
CA ASN A 185 7.15 13.59 -11.01
C ASN A 185 7.86 13.73 -9.66
N SER A 186 8.96 13.01 -9.49
CA SER A 186 9.75 12.99 -8.26
C SER A 186 10.34 14.34 -7.84
N LEU A 187 10.38 15.33 -8.74
CA LEU A 187 10.86 16.69 -8.47
C LEU A 187 9.73 17.69 -8.17
N ASP A 188 8.46 17.28 -8.22
CA ASP A 188 7.34 18.11 -7.79
C ASP A 188 7.57 18.55 -6.33
N ALA A 189 7.36 19.84 -6.05
CA ALA A 189 7.64 20.43 -4.75
C ALA A 189 6.91 19.73 -3.60
N ARG A 190 5.69 19.22 -3.83
CA ARG A 190 4.91 18.46 -2.85
C ARG A 190 5.55 17.11 -2.57
N VAL A 191 5.99 16.41 -3.62
CA VAL A 191 6.66 15.10 -3.53
C VAL A 191 8.01 15.24 -2.81
N VAL A 192 8.83 16.22 -3.20
CA VAL A 192 10.13 16.50 -2.56
C VAL A 192 9.95 16.84 -1.08
N LYS A 193 8.92 17.63 -0.74
CA LYS A 193 8.60 17.96 0.66
C LYS A 193 8.29 16.70 1.48
N VAL A 194 7.46 15.80 0.94
CA VAL A 194 7.12 14.53 1.60
C VAL A 194 8.37 13.65 1.77
N GLN A 195 9.19 13.50 0.73
CA GLN A 195 10.43 12.72 0.77
C GLN A 195 11.40 13.22 1.86
N LYS A 196 11.64 14.53 1.91
CA LYS A 196 12.53 15.13 2.92
C LYS A 196 12.05 14.85 4.35
N VAL A 197 10.74 14.95 4.59
CA VAL A 197 10.15 14.65 5.91
C VAL A 197 10.30 13.16 6.22
N PHE A 198 10.03 12.29 5.25
CA PHE A 198 10.14 10.85 5.42
C PHE A 198 11.55 10.40 5.79
N VAL A 199 12.57 10.78 5.02
CA VAL A 199 13.97 10.39 5.27
C VAL A 199 14.43 10.88 6.64
N ARG A 200 14.05 12.11 7.02
CA ARG A 200 14.34 12.66 8.35
C ARG A 200 13.69 11.84 9.46
N TYR A 201 12.42 11.46 9.32
CA TYR A 201 11.72 10.65 10.33
C TYR A 201 12.30 9.23 10.42
N LEU A 202 12.59 8.62 9.26
CA LEU A 202 13.22 7.31 9.18
C LEU A 202 14.59 7.31 9.87
N GLY A 203 15.40 8.35 9.70
CA GLY A 203 16.68 8.54 10.40
C GLY A 203 16.53 8.66 11.93
N GLY A 204 15.38 9.13 12.42
CA GLY A 204 15.07 9.23 13.85
C GLY A 204 14.66 7.91 14.51
N VAL A 205 14.41 6.85 13.74
CA VAL A 205 13.98 5.55 14.26
C VAL A 205 15.04 4.49 14.01
N LYS A 206 15.40 3.74 15.06
CA LYS A 206 16.46 2.72 14.99
C LYS A 206 16.11 1.60 14.00
N ALA A 207 17.06 1.29 13.10
CA ALA A 207 16.96 0.17 12.16
C ALA A 207 16.94 -1.17 12.89
N ARG A 208 15.86 -1.94 12.69
CA ARG A 208 15.52 -3.19 13.37
C ARG A 208 14.41 -3.88 12.61
N ARG A 209 14.30 -5.22 12.77
CA ARG A 209 13.19 -6.01 12.21
C ARG A 209 11.83 -5.33 12.41
N ASN A 210 11.56 -4.80 13.59
CA ASN A 210 10.45 -3.88 13.83
C ASN A 210 11.03 -2.48 14.15
N PRO A 211 10.63 -1.41 13.42
CA PRO A 211 9.48 -1.35 12.52
C PRO A 211 9.75 -1.74 11.06
N ASP A 212 10.99 -2.02 10.65
CA ASP A 212 11.36 -2.06 9.23
C ASP A 212 10.57 -3.09 8.39
N SER A 213 10.11 -4.21 8.99
CA SER A 213 9.23 -5.19 8.32
C SER A 213 7.89 -4.59 7.87
N PHE A 214 7.38 -3.59 8.60
CA PHE A 214 6.15 -2.86 8.25
C PHE A 214 6.41 -1.66 7.34
N LEU A 215 7.68 -1.27 7.15
CA LEU A 215 8.07 -0.16 6.27
C LEU A 215 8.38 -0.61 4.84
N VAL A 216 8.42 -1.91 4.55
CA VAL A 216 8.74 -2.43 3.20
C VAL A 216 7.85 -1.80 2.12
N TYR A 217 6.52 -1.79 2.29
CA TYR A 217 5.59 -1.26 1.28
C TYR A 217 5.54 0.27 1.24
N PRO A 218 5.53 1.00 2.38
CA PRO A 218 5.75 2.44 2.34
C PRO A 218 7.05 2.82 1.64
N ILE A 219 8.16 2.09 1.88
CA ILE A 219 9.43 2.30 1.18
C ILE A 219 9.31 1.93 -0.30
N ALA A 220 8.55 0.89 -0.68
CA ALA A 220 8.32 0.56 -2.08
C ALA A 220 7.69 1.74 -2.84
N ILE A 221 6.74 2.45 -2.20
CA ILE A 221 6.03 3.60 -2.78
C ILE A 221 6.91 4.85 -2.75
N LEU A 222 7.44 5.19 -1.57
CA LEU A 222 8.26 6.40 -1.37
C LEU A 222 9.58 6.29 -2.14
N GLY A 223 10.16 5.09 -2.25
CA GLY A 223 11.40 4.83 -2.96
C GLY A 223 11.33 5.20 -4.44
N VAL A 224 10.16 5.12 -5.09
CA VAL A 224 9.97 5.54 -6.48
C VAL A 224 10.39 7.00 -6.68
N ALA A 225 10.08 7.86 -5.70
CA ALA A 225 10.40 9.28 -5.76
C ALA A 225 11.75 9.65 -5.12
N ALA A 226 12.56 8.67 -4.68
CA ALA A 226 13.88 8.94 -4.12
C ALA A 226 14.89 9.27 -5.23
N THR A 227 15.24 10.55 -5.37
CA THR A 227 16.16 11.03 -6.42
C THR A 227 17.61 11.12 -5.99
N TRP A 228 17.87 11.19 -4.68
CA TRP A 228 19.22 11.41 -4.16
C TRP A 228 19.89 10.08 -3.81
N PRO A 229 21.13 9.80 -4.25
CA PRO A 229 21.82 8.54 -3.95
C PRO A 229 21.93 8.22 -2.45
N ALA A 230 22.06 9.24 -1.60
CA ALA A 230 22.09 9.08 -0.15
C ALA A 230 20.76 8.57 0.41
N ASP A 231 19.63 9.09 -0.09
CA ASP A 231 18.29 8.65 0.30
C ASP A 231 18.07 7.21 -0.19
N GLN A 232 18.39 6.92 -1.46
CA GLN A 232 18.30 5.58 -2.05
C GLN A 232 19.10 4.55 -1.23
N THR A 233 20.35 4.89 -0.86
CA THR A 233 21.21 4.04 -0.03
C THR A 233 20.60 3.81 1.35
N THR A 234 20.01 4.84 1.96
CA THR A 234 19.32 4.74 3.25
C THR A 234 18.14 3.77 3.16
N LEU A 235 17.32 3.88 2.11
CA LEU A 235 16.17 3.00 1.89
C LEU A 235 16.60 1.54 1.62
N LEU A 236 17.61 1.32 0.77
CA LEU A 236 18.14 -0.01 0.50
C LEU A 236 18.70 -0.67 1.76
N THR A 237 19.43 0.08 2.58
CA THR A 237 20.00 -0.45 3.82
C THR A 237 18.89 -0.93 4.76
N ARG A 238 17.75 -0.22 4.82
CA ARG A 238 16.57 -0.66 5.59
C ARG A 238 15.96 -1.93 5.03
N LEU A 239 15.75 -1.99 3.72
CA LEU A 239 15.18 -3.16 3.06
C LEU A 239 16.08 -4.38 3.21
N TRP A 240 17.39 -4.25 2.97
CA TRP A 240 18.36 -5.34 3.18
C TRP A 240 18.52 -5.75 4.64
N GLY A 241 18.04 -4.96 5.61
CA GLY A 241 17.91 -5.41 6.99
C GLY A 241 16.83 -6.49 7.19
N ILE A 242 15.96 -6.69 6.20
CA ILE A 242 14.83 -7.63 6.21
C ILE A 242 15.16 -8.85 5.35
N LEU A 243 15.06 -10.04 5.95
CA LEU A 243 15.41 -11.30 5.31
C LEU A 243 14.61 -11.52 4.02
N GLU A 244 13.32 -11.21 4.05
CA GLU A 244 12.39 -11.32 2.94
C GLU A 244 12.77 -10.39 1.78
N CYS A 245 13.57 -9.33 1.99
CA CYS A 245 14.03 -8.46 0.91
C CYS A 245 15.37 -8.90 0.31
N ASN A 246 16.14 -9.71 1.03
CA ASN A 246 17.43 -10.25 0.56
C ASN A 246 17.32 -11.61 -0.14
N ARG A 247 16.19 -12.31 0.04
CA ARG A 247 16.02 -13.66 -0.49
C ARG A 247 15.47 -13.59 -1.92
N PRO A 248 16.17 -14.08 -2.95
CA PRO A 248 15.63 -14.13 -4.30
C PRO A 248 14.31 -14.90 -4.37
N GLY A 249 13.42 -14.46 -5.24
CA GLY A 249 12.12 -15.10 -5.45
C GLY A 249 11.07 -14.76 -4.39
N THR A 250 11.27 -13.70 -3.61
CA THR A 250 10.27 -13.13 -2.70
C THR A 250 9.76 -11.77 -3.20
N VAL A 251 8.54 -11.39 -2.81
CA VAL A 251 7.98 -10.05 -3.04
C VAL A 251 8.91 -8.94 -2.55
N GLY A 252 9.49 -9.08 -1.35
CA GLY A 252 10.41 -8.09 -0.80
C GLY A 252 11.65 -7.90 -1.67
N ASN A 253 12.20 -8.98 -2.21
CA ASN A 253 13.36 -8.90 -3.10
C ASN A 253 12.99 -8.32 -4.46
N ASP A 254 11.82 -8.66 -5.00
CA ASP A 254 11.33 -8.06 -6.23
C ASP A 254 11.11 -6.55 -6.09
N ILE A 255 10.62 -6.07 -4.93
CA ILE A 255 10.54 -4.63 -4.61
C ILE A 255 11.92 -3.97 -4.67
N VAL A 256 12.94 -4.57 -4.04
CA VAL A 256 14.32 -4.05 -4.08
C VAL A 256 14.84 -3.98 -5.52
N ARG A 257 14.58 -5.02 -6.32
CA ARG A 257 14.98 -5.06 -7.73
C ARG A 257 14.26 -4.01 -8.57
N MET A 258 12.98 -3.80 -8.32
CA MET A 258 12.18 -2.76 -8.98
C MET A 258 12.71 -1.36 -8.66
N LEU A 259 12.98 -1.05 -7.39
CA LEU A 259 13.53 0.25 -7.00
C LEU A 259 14.88 0.52 -7.68
N ASN A 260 15.78 -0.48 -7.72
CA ASN A 260 17.05 -0.35 -8.42
C ASN A 260 16.89 -0.13 -9.94
N ASP A 261 15.97 -0.83 -10.60
CA ASP A 261 15.67 -0.61 -12.02
C ASP A 261 15.12 0.80 -12.27
N ILE A 262 14.21 1.29 -11.42
CA ILE A 262 13.68 2.66 -11.50
C ILE A 262 14.82 3.66 -11.38
N TRP A 263 15.62 3.60 -10.32
CA TRP A 263 16.70 4.58 -10.08
C TRP A 263 17.76 4.59 -11.18
N ALA A 264 18.12 3.43 -11.72
CA ALA A 264 19.02 3.32 -12.86
C ALA A 264 18.45 4.01 -14.11
N ARG A 265 17.14 3.88 -14.36
CA ARG A 265 16.48 4.52 -15.53
C ARG A 265 16.19 6.00 -15.33
N THR A 266 16.05 6.44 -14.09
CA THR A 266 15.69 7.83 -13.73
C THR A 266 16.91 8.62 -13.27
N THR A 267 18.13 8.22 -13.65
CA THR A 267 19.33 9.01 -13.33
C THR A 267 19.38 10.31 -14.15
N ALA A 268 18.92 10.27 -15.41
CA ALA A 268 18.94 11.42 -16.33
C ALA A 268 17.60 12.17 -16.44
N ARG A 269 16.55 11.71 -15.74
CA ARG A 269 15.22 12.33 -15.73
C ARG A 269 14.50 12.09 -14.41
N SER A 270 13.49 12.89 -14.09
CA SER A 270 12.64 12.63 -12.92
C SER A 270 11.87 11.31 -13.07
N ALA A 271 11.68 10.63 -11.94
CA ALA A 271 10.86 9.42 -11.87
C ALA A 271 9.37 9.81 -11.92
N VAL A 272 8.58 8.99 -12.59
CA VAL A 272 7.11 9.11 -12.65
C VAL A 272 6.48 7.79 -12.23
N TRP A 273 5.23 7.80 -11.80
CA TRP A 273 4.61 6.58 -11.27
C TRP A 273 4.52 5.44 -12.30
N ALA A 274 4.43 5.75 -13.59
CA ALA A 274 4.50 4.76 -14.68
C ALA A 274 5.80 3.95 -14.74
N ASP A 275 6.88 4.43 -14.10
CA ASP A 275 8.12 3.67 -13.97
C ASP A 275 7.95 2.40 -13.14
N VAL A 276 6.97 2.37 -12.23
CA VAL A 276 6.63 1.19 -11.42
C VAL A 276 6.15 0.05 -12.30
N ARG A 277 5.25 0.30 -13.26
CA ARG A 277 4.76 -0.75 -14.17
C ARG A 277 5.88 -1.28 -15.06
N SER A 278 6.73 -0.38 -15.56
CA SER A 278 7.89 -0.77 -16.39
C SER A 278 8.88 -1.65 -15.60
N ALA A 279 9.16 -1.29 -14.35
CA ALA A 279 10.01 -2.09 -13.47
C ALA A 279 9.37 -3.44 -13.13
N CYS A 280 8.08 -3.44 -12.79
CA CYS A 280 7.33 -4.66 -12.49
C CYS A 280 7.38 -5.66 -13.65
N LEU A 281 7.10 -5.19 -14.88
CA LEU A 281 7.16 -6.01 -16.10
C LEU A 281 8.56 -6.61 -16.32
N ARG A 282 9.62 -5.82 -16.11
CA ARG A 282 11.01 -6.28 -16.29
C ARG A 282 11.44 -7.31 -15.26
N ILE A 283 10.98 -7.16 -14.01
CA ILE A 283 11.40 -8.03 -12.90
C ILE A 283 10.57 -9.31 -12.84
N THR A 284 9.27 -9.21 -13.12
CA THR A 284 8.30 -10.32 -12.94
C THR A 284 7.92 -11.00 -14.25
N GLY A 285 8.09 -10.32 -15.39
CA GLY A 285 7.60 -10.76 -16.69
C GLY A 285 6.09 -10.57 -16.91
N MET A 286 5.37 -9.87 -16.02
CA MET A 286 3.90 -9.72 -16.03
C MET A 286 3.41 -8.27 -15.87
#